data_AF-A0A6P1D0I3-F1
#
_entry.id   AF-A0A6P1D0I3-F1
#
_cell.length_a   1.000
_cell.length_b   1.000
_cell.length_c   1.000
_cell.angle_alpha   90.00
_cell.angle_beta   90.00
_cell.angle_gamma   90.00
#
_symmetry.space_group_name_H-M   'P 1'
#
loop_
_entity.id
_entity.type
_entity.pdbx_description
1 polymer ?
#
loop_
_entity_poly.entity_id
_entity_poly.type
_entity_poly.pdbx_seq_one_letter_code
_entity_poly.pdbx_strand_id
1 'polypeptide(L)' 'ATVVLVIDQAFSTADIPNSPPGKVRVAANVEMEEVDGRWLVAKFDFPAMR' A
#
# COMPACT_ATOMS: atom_id res chain seq x y z
N ALA A 1 12.28 13.34 -3.62
CA ALA A 1 12.53 12.70 -2.30
C ALA A 1 12.07 11.24 -2.37
N THR A 2 12.60 10.35 -1.51
CA THR A 2 12.18 8.93 -1.47
C THR A 2 11.60 8.61 -0.11
N VAL A 3 10.41 8.01 -0.08
CA VAL A 3 9.68 7.66 1.15
C VAL A 3 9.31 6.18 1.10
N VAL A 4 9.33 5.50 2.24
CA VAL A 4 8.85 4.12 2.37
C VAL A 4 7.39 4.15 2.81
N LEU A 5 6.49 3.64 1.99
CA LEU A 5 5.09 3.43 2.33
C LEU A 5 4.90 2.01 2.87
N VAL A 6 4.43 1.91 4.11
CA VAL A 6 4.06 0.63 4.73
C VAL A 6 2.54 0.61 4.90
N ILE A 7 1.89 -0.35 4.26
CA ILE A 7 0.45 -0.62 4.40
C ILE A 7 0.32 -1.92 5.19
N ASP A 8 -0.32 -1.84 6.35
CA ASP A 8 -0.72 -2.99 7.17
C ASP A 8 -2.25 -2.97 7.26
N GLN A 9 -2.91 -3.93 6.62
CA GLN A 9 -4.35 -3.92 6.46
C GLN A 9 -4.94 -5.30 6.74
N ALA A 10 -5.98 -5.32 7.57
CA ALA A 10 -6.80 -6.50 7.79
C ALA A 10 -8.10 -6.38 6.98
N PHE A 11 -8.55 -7.47 6.35
CA PHE A 11 -9.79 -7.51 5.58
C PHE A 11 -10.64 -8.72 5.95
N SER A 12 -11.96 -8.55 5.92
CA SER A 12 -12.90 -9.65 6.08
C SER A 12 -12.88 -10.54 4.84
N THR A 13 -12.69 -11.84 5.02
CA THR A 13 -12.88 -12.83 3.96
C THR A 13 -14.36 -13.21 3.95
N ALA A 14 -15.13 -12.58 3.07
CA ALA A 14 -16.60 -12.69 3.05
C ALA A 14 -17.12 -14.11 2.74
N ASP A 15 -16.27 -14.95 2.14
CA ASP A 15 -16.70 -16.20 1.51
C ASP A 15 -16.64 -17.43 2.44
N ILE A 16 -16.16 -17.29 3.68
CA ILE A 16 -16.02 -18.41 4.62
C ILE A 16 -16.59 -18.00 5.99
N PRO A 17 -17.66 -18.64 6.48
CA PRO A 17 -18.14 -18.40 7.84
C PRO A 17 -17.06 -18.70 8.87
N ASN A 18 -16.83 -17.78 9.81
CA ASN A 18 -15.82 -17.86 10.87
C ASN A 18 -14.34 -17.91 10.41
N SER A 19 -14.02 -17.50 9.18
CA SER A 19 -12.61 -17.38 8.78
C SER A 19 -11.91 -16.25 9.56
N PRO A 20 -10.64 -16.46 9.94
CA PRO A 20 -9.82 -15.37 10.46
C PRO A 20 -9.65 -14.27 9.39
N PRO A 21 -9.56 -12.99 9.79
CA PRO A 21 -9.35 -11.89 8.86
C PRO A 21 -8.08 -12.13 8.03
N GLY A 22 -8.19 -11.89 6.72
CA GLY A 22 -7.02 -11.80 5.86
C GLY A 22 -6.13 -10.64 6.32
N LYS A 23 -4.82 -10.82 6.23
CA LYS A 23 -3.85 -9.77 6.55
C LYS A 23 -2.96 -9.53 5.35
N VAL A 24 -2.73 -8.26 5.08
CA VAL A 24 -1.88 -7.80 4.00
C VAL A 24 -0.86 -6.83 4.57
N ARG A 25 0.42 -7.10 4.31
CA ARG A 25 1.52 -6.20 4.64
C ARG A 25 2.30 -5.90 3.38
N VAL A 26 2.24 -4.66 2.92
CA VAL A 26 2.94 -4.19 1.72
C VAL A 26 3.90 -3.09 2.12
N ALA A 27 5.14 -3.20 1.65
CA ALA A 27 6.12 -2.12 1.73
C ALA A 27 6.50 -1.72 0.30
N ALA A 28 6.50 -0.43 0.03
CA ALA A 28 6.83 0.10 -1.29
C ALA A 28 7.69 1.36 -1.15
N ASN A 29 8.67 1.49 -2.02
CA ASN A 29 9.41 2.73 -2.17
C ASN A 29 8.59 3.66 -3.08
N VAL A 30 8.36 4.87 -2.60
CA VAL A 30 7.61 5.90 -3.30
C VAL A 30 8.58 7.01 -3.65
N GLU A 31 8.68 7.29 -4.94
CA GLU A 31 9.36 8.49 -5.42
C GLU A 31 8.38 9.65 -5.35
N MET A 32 8.79 10.72 -4.69
CA MET A 32 8.01 11.94 -4.55
C MET A 32 8.67 13.10 -5.27
N GLU A 33 7.85 13.90 -5.94
CA GLU A 33 8.22 15.12 -6.64
C GLU A 33 7.47 16.33 -6.05
N GLU A 34 8.15 17.47 -5.99
CA GLU A 34 7.53 18.71 -5.56
C GLU A 34 6.97 19.44 -6.78
N VAL A 35 5.65 19.65 -6.80
CA VAL A 35 4.93 20.37 -7.85
C VAL A 35 4.12 21.47 -7.18
N ASP A 36 4.39 22.73 -7.55
CA ASP A 36 3.72 23.92 -6.98
C ASP A 36 3.73 23.95 -5.44
N GLY A 37 4.85 23.57 -4.82
CA GLY A 37 5.01 23.54 -3.36
C GLY A 37 4.26 22.38 -2.67
N ARG A 38 3.77 21.40 -3.43
CA ARG A 38 3.12 20.18 -2.91
C ARG A 38 3.93 18.95 -3.28
N TRP A 39 4.14 18.07 -2.32
CA TRP A 39 4.76 16.77 -2.58
C TRP A 39 3.73 15.78 -3.12
N LEU A 40 3.92 15.39 -4.38
CA LEU A 40 3.08 14.43 -5.09
C LEU A 40 3.84 13.12 -5.30
N VAL A 41 3.09 12.03 -5.41
CA VAL A 41 3.64 10.72 -5.78
C VAL A 41 3.99 10.75 -7.26
N ALA A 42 5.28 10.61 -7.59
CA ALA A 42 5.77 10.56 -8.96
C ALA A 42 5.70 9.14 -9.52
N LYS A 43 6.01 8.13 -8.70
CA LYS A 43 5.95 6.71 -9.07
C LYS A 43 5.65 5.83 -7.87
N PHE A 44 4.75 4.87 -8.05
CA PHE A 44 4.37 3.90 -7.04
C PHE A 44 4.36 2.52 -7.74
N ASP A 45 5.33 1.66 -7.39
CA ASP A 45 5.43 0.29 -7.89
C ASP A 45 5.03 -0.68 -6.77
N PHE A 46 3.95 -1.45 -6.97
CA PHE A 46 3.50 -2.48 -6.03
C PHE A 46 3.57 -3.83 -6.74
N PRO A 47 4.10 -4.88 -6.09
CA PRO A 47 3.90 -6.23 -6.58
C PRO A 47 2.40 -6.50 -6.47
N ALA A 48 1.71 -6.56 -7.62
CA ALA A 48 0.32 -6.98 -7.66
C ALA A 48 0.23 -8.32 -6.92
N MET A 49 -0.43 -8.32 -5.76
CA MET A 49 -0.67 -9.54 -5.00
C MET A 49 -1.66 -10.36 -5.81
N ARG A 50 -1.18 -11.50 -6.32
CA ARG A 50 -1.98 -12.52 -7.00
C ARG A 50 -2.89 -13.23 -6.01
#